data_AF-A0A7J6T780-F1
#
_entry.id   AF-A0A7J6T780-F1
#
_cell.length_a   1.000
_cell.length_b   1.000
_cell.length_c   1.000
_cell.angle_alpha   90.00
_cell.angle_beta   90.00
_cell.angle_gamma   90.00
#
_symmetry.space_group_name_H-M   'P 1'
#
loop_
_entity.id
_entity.type
_entity.pdbx_description
1 polymer ?
#
loop_
_entity_poly.entity_id
_entity_poly.type
_entity_poly.pdbx_seq_one_letter_code
_entity_poly.pdbx_strand_id
1 'polypeptide(L)'
;MAASGLRSVRYTKEVKNLKHVVVNDLDEKAADNIKANLKHNCIPETIAEASHSDCIRHMQHNDLAYDVIDLDPYGSASPFLDGALNSVRNGGLLCVTCTDSAVLCGNHTDVCYYRYGGTAPKAKYCHELALRLMLHAISSAAGRRKRAIVPLLSLSIDFYYRVFVRVIDSPKDCGNLAADTSLLLQCVNCEWHELSPLAQPKSEKNANLKPGTLLGQHGGTTPPATCPVCKGRLVMGGPCWTGPLHDASFVSAMLTESSDAQHKTEKYPGITAWKKVELQNNLGGSLPVYQVHGLLTAVSMELPGSPLFYTLDGL
;
A
#
# COMPACT_ATOMS: atom_id res chain seq x y z
N MET A 1 10.89 13.78 1.74
CA MET A 1 11.58 12.89 2.70
C MET A 1 12.54 12.06 1.88
N ALA A 2 13.59 12.70 1.40
CA ALA A 2 14.55 12.11 0.47
C ALA A 2 15.86 11.73 1.17
N ALA A 3 16.15 12.30 2.34
CA ALA A 3 17.37 12.13 3.11
C ALA A 3 18.62 12.34 2.22
N SER A 4 19.29 11.27 1.81
CA SER A 4 20.44 11.35 0.90
C SER A 4 20.06 11.60 -0.58
N GLY A 5 18.80 11.43 -0.95
CA GLY A 5 18.34 11.47 -2.34
C GLY A 5 18.57 10.18 -3.12
N LEU A 6 19.04 9.10 -2.48
CA LEU A 6 19.37 7.83 -3.14
C LEU A 6 18.25 7.31 -4.05
N ARG A 7 17.01 7.34 -3.57
CA ARG A 7 15.86 6.86 -4.36
C ARG A 7 15.66 7.69 -5.62
N SER A 8 15.74 9.01 -5.50
CA SER A 8 15.60 9.92 -6.64
C SER A 8 16.75 9.76 -7.64
N VAL A 9 17.98 9.57 -7.16
CA VAL A 9 19.14 9.23 -8.03
C VAL A 9 18.84 7.96 -8.82
N ARG A 10 18.34 6.90 -8.17
CA ARG A 10 17.97 5.66 -8.85
C ARG A 10 16.84 5.87 -9.86
N TYR A 11 15.80 6.63 -9.51
CA TYR A 11 14.73 6.96 -10.45
C TYR A 11 15.27 7.62 -11.71
N THR A 12 16.14 8.62 -11.58
CA THR A 12 16.73 9.31 -12.74
C THR A 12 17.59 8.42 -13.64
N LYS A 13 18.19 7.35 -13.08
CA LYS A 13 19.08 6.45 -13.82
C LYS A 13 18.37 5.21 -14.37
N GLU A 14 17.34 4.73 -13.67
CA GLU A 14 16.74 3.41 -13.93
C GLU A 14 15.37 3.52 -14.61
N VAL A 15 14.65 4.64 -14.45
CA VAL A 15 13.33 4.85 -15.05
C VAL A 15 13.46 5.51 -16.42
N LYS A 16 12.97 4.83 -17.45
CA LYS A 16 12.94 5.36 -18.83
C LYS A 16 11.92 6.50 -18.95
N ASN A 17 12.21 7.48 -19.79
CA ASN A 17 11.32 8.62 -20.11
C ASN A 17 10.97 9.53 -18.92
N LEU A 18 11.78 9.51 -17.86
CA LEU A 18 11.64 10.43 -16.74
C LEU A 18 12.00 11.85 -17.18
N LYS A 19 11.08 12.79 -17.00
CA LYS A 19 11.28 14.19 -17.42
C LYS A 19 11.87 15.05 -16.32
N HIS A 20 11.36 14.90 -15.09
CA HIS A 20 11.70 15.75 -13.98
C HIS A 20 11.46 15.04 -12.64
N VAL A 21 12.30 15.32 -11.64
CA VAL A 21 12.17 14.80 -10.26
C VAL A 21 12.42 15.92 -9.26
N VAL A 22 11.46 16.15 -8.38
CA VAL A 22 11.67 17.01 -7.20
C VAL A 22 12.14 16.15 -6.05
N VAL A 23 13.35 16.43 -5.55
CA VAL A 23 13.98 15.70 -4.46
C VAL A 23 13.90 16.55 -3.20
N ASN A 24 12.81 16.39 -2.44
CA ASN A 24 12.50 17.26 -1.32
C ASN A 24 12.91 16.69 0.04
N ASP A 25 13.54 17.51 0.87
CA ASP A 25 13.70 17.24 2.30
C ASP A 25 13.44 18.49 3.17
N LEU A 26 13.08 18.27 4.43
CA LEU A 26 12.84 19.35 5.40
C LEU A 26 14.15 19.80 6.06
N ASP A 27 15.15 18.91 6.17
CA ASP A 27 16.46 19.28 6.71
C ASP A 27 17.32 19.92 5.62
N GLU A 28 17.82 21.12 5.88
CA GLU A 28 18.74 21.85 5.01
C GLU A 28 19.99 21.03 4.68
N LYS A 29 20.55 20.31 5.66
CA LYS A 29 21.72 19.45 5.44
C LYS A 29 21.39 18.28 4.51
N ALA A 30 20.19 17.74 4.61
CA ALA A 30 19.72 16.71 3.69
C ALA A 30 19.58 17.28 2.26
N ALA A 31 19.01 18.48 2.11
CA ALA A 31 18.93 19.17 0.82
C ALA A 31 20.31 19.42 0.19
N ASP A 32 21.30 19.81 0.98
CA ASP A 32 22.68 19.98 0.49
C ASP A 32 23.32 18.64 0.10
N ASN A 33 23.10 17.58 0.88
CA ASN A 33 23.53 16.23 0.53
C ASN A 33 22.89 15.74 -0.76
N ILE A 34 21.61 16.03 -0.98
CA ILE A 34 20.91 15.72 -2.22
C ILE A 34 21.60 16.41 -3.40
N LYS A 35 21.87 17.73 -3.32
CA LYS A 35 22.58 18.47 -4.38
C LYS A 35 23.95 17.84 -4.67
N ALA A 36 24.72 17.54 -3.63
CA ALA A 36 26.03 16.91 -3.76
C ALA A 36 25.93 15.53 -4.44
N ASN A 37 24.95 14.71 -4.06
CA ASN A 37 24.74 13.38 -4.62
C ASN A 37 24.24 13.42 -6.06
N LEU A 38 23.35 14.35 -6.41
CA LEU A 38 22.92 14.56 -7.80
C LEU A 38 24.11 14.92 -8.69
N LYS A 39 24.95 15.87 -8.23
CA LYS A 39 26.18 16.27 -8.92
C LYS A 39 27.18 15.12 -9.04
N HIS A 40 27.41 14.38 -7.96
CA HIS A 40 28.31 13.22 -7.96
C HIS A 40 27.87 12.14 -8.94
N ASN A 41 26.56 12.00 -9.14
CA ASN A 41 25.97 11.04 -10.07
C ASN A 41 25.79 11.57 -11.50
N CYS A 42 26.29 12.78 -11.79
CA CYS A 42 26.20 13.47 -13.08
C CYS A 42 24.76 13.68 -13.55
N ILE A 43 23.83 13.94 -12.62
CA ILE A 43 22.42 14.20 -12.95
C ILE A 43 22.24 15.70 -13.15
N PRO A 44 21.75 16.16 -14.33
CA PRO A 44 21.49 17.58 -14.57
C PRO A 44 20.36 18.12 -13.68
N GLU A 45 20.49 19.38 -13.23
CA GLU A 45 19.46 20.08 -12.46
C GLU A 45 18.14 20.23 -13.23
N THR A 46 18.18 20.21 -14.56
CA THR A 46 16.98 20.20 -15.42
C THR A 46 16.16 18.92 -15.34
N ILE A 47 16.76 17.82 -14.86
CA ILE A 47 16.11 16.52 -14.69
C ILE A 47 15.77 16.26 -13.23
N ALA A 48 16.64 16.65 -12.29
CA ALA A 48 16.35 16.50 -10.87
C ALA A 48 16.82 17.71 -10.08
N GLU A 49 15.90 18.29 -9.31
CA GLU A 49 16.17 19.43 -8.46
C GLU A 49 16.06 19.06 -6.98
N ALA A 50 16.98 19.58 -6.18
CA ALA A 50 16.91 19.46 -4.73
C ALA A 50 16.03 20.58 -4.17
N SER A 51 15.02 20.22 -3.38
CA SER A 51 14.15 21.16 -2.69
C SER A 51 14.32 21.06 -1.18
N HIS A 52 14.47 22.21 -0.52
CA HIS A 52 14.45 22.35 0.93
C HIS A 52 13.11 22.96 1.32
N SER A 53 12.13 22.12 1.65
CA SER A 53 10.81 22.59 2.04
C SER A 53 10.04 21.57 2.86
N ASP A 54 9.05 22.05 3.62
CA ASP A 54 8.04 21.16 4.20
C ASP A 54 7.20 20.55 3.07
N CYS A 55 7.31 19.23 2.92
CA CYS A 55 6.60 18.51 1.86
C CYS A 55 5.08 18.61 1.97
N ILE A 56 4.49 18.77 3.17
CA ILE A 56 3.05 18.96 3.31
C ILE A 56 2.65 20.26 2.62
N ARG A 57 3.33 21.36 2.96
CA ARG A 57 3.08 22.68 2.37
C ARG A 57 3.40 22.70 0.88
N HIS A 58 4.50 22.07 0.48
CA HIS A 58 4.90 21.94 -0.93
C HIS A 58 3.80 21.26 -1.75
N MET A 59 3.31 20.09 -1.32
CA MET A 59 2.27 19.36 -2.04
C MET A 59 0.90 20.06 -1.98
N GLN A 60 0.62 20.85 -0.94
CA GLN A 60 -0.61 21.67 -0.86
C GLN A 60 -0.60 22.86 -1.83
N HIS A 61 0.56 23.38 -2.23
CA HIS A 61 0.65 24.50 -3.18
C HIS A 61 0.87 24.06 -4.63
N ASN A 62 1.11 22.77 -4.87
CA ASN A 62 1.41 22.21 -6.19
C ASN A 62 0.32 21.24 -6.63
N ASP A 63 -0.85 21.77 -6.96
CA ASP A 63 -2.03 20.99 -7.36
C ASP A 63 -1.77 20.22 -8.66
N LEU A 64 -2.06 18.91 -8.64
CA LEU A 64 -1.94 18.04 -9.83
C LEU A 64 -0.60 18.17 -10.56
N ALA A 65 0.48 18.40 -9.82
CA ALA A 65 1.82 18.63 -10.36
C ALA A 65 2.57 17.35 -10.73
N TYR A 66 2.25 16.21 -10.09
CA TYR A 66 3.08 15.01 -10.18
C TYR A 66 2.34 13.79 -10.73
N ASP A 67 2.98 13.08 -11.67
CA ASP A 67 2.52 11.76 -12.14
C ASP A 67 2.79 10.65 -11.12
N VAL A 68 3.86 10.81 -10.32
CA VAL A 68 4.27 9.86 -9.28
C VAL A 68 4.68 10.61 -8.03
N ILE A 69 4.18 10.18 -6.87
CA ILE A 69 4.62 10.66 -5.55
C ILE A 69 5.05 9.46 -4.72
N ASP A 70 6.22 9.53 -4.08
CA ASP A 70 6.70 8.50 -3.15
C ASP A 70 6.89 9.08 -1.74
N LEU A 71 6.03 8.65 -0.82
CA LEU A 71 6.04 9.02 0.58
C LEU A 71 6.78 7.96 1.39
N ASP A 72 7.91 8.36 1.98
CA ASP A 72 8.75 7.49 2.81
C ASP A 72 9.20 8.17 4.11
N PRO A 73 8.27 8.49 5.00
CA PRO A 73 8.60 9.05 6.31
C PRO A 73 9.18 8.00 7.25
N TYR A 74 9.84 8.50 8.30
CA TYR A 74 10.02 7.73 9.52
C TYR A 74 8.68 7.57 10.25
N GLY A 75 8.22 6.34 10.44
CA GLY A 75 6.99 6.04 11.15
C GLY A 75 5.77 6.05 10.24
N SER A 76 4.90 7.05 10.36
CA SER A 76 3.60 7.08 9.68
C SER A 76 3.57 8.05 8.50
N ALA A 77 2.96 7.62 7.40
CA ALA A 77 2.67 8.49 6.26
C ALA A 77 1.35 9.27 6.36
N SER A 78 0.54 9.01 7.39
CA SER A 78 -0.77 9.65 7.58
C SER A 78 -0.76 11.18 7.42
N PRO A 79 0.18 11.94 8.03
CA PRO A 79 0.19 13.41 7.93
C PRO A 79 0.38 13.94 6.51
N PHE A 80 0.94 13.15 5.60
CA PHE A 80 1.32 13.57 4.26
C PHE A 80 0.26 13.20 3.20
N LEU A 81 -0.70 12.35 3.55
CA LEU A 81 -1.68 11.80 2.59
C LEU A 81 -2.52 12.89 1.93
N ASP A 82 -3.01 13.86 2.72
CA ASP A 82 -3.87 14.93 2.20
C ASP A 82 -3.14 15.86 1.21
N GLY A 83 -1.84 16.13 1.45
CA GLY A 83 -1.00 16.87 0.52
C GLY A 83 -0.70 16.05 -0.75
N ALA A 84 -0.31 14.78 -0.59
CA ALA A 84 0.00 13.93 -1.74
C ALA A 84 -1.22 13.72 -2.66
N LEU A 85 -2.41 13.51 -2.10
CA LEU A 85 -3.65 13.37 -2.85
C LEU A 85 -4.11 14.67 -3.52
N ASN A 86 -3.65 15.83 -3.06
CA ASN A 86 -3.85 17.11 -3.74
C ASN A 86 -2.91 17.24 -4.95
N SER A 87 -1.66 16.81 -4.78
CA SER A 87 -0.59 17.05 -5.74
C SER A 87 -0.46 16.00 -6.85
N VAL A 88 -0.95 14.77 -6.62
CA VAL A 88 -0.89 13.69 -7.62
C VAL A 88 -1.95 13.87 -8.72
N ARG A 89 -1.57 13.69 -9.98
CA ARG A 89 -2.46 13.80 -11.15
C ARG A 89 -3.48 12.65 -11.22
N ASN A 90 -4.53 12.85 -12.01
CA ASN A 90 -5.44 11.77 -12.38
C ASN A 90 -4.67 10.65 -13.11
N GLY A 91 -4.87 9.40 -12.68
CA GLY A 91 -4.12 8.25 -13.18
C GLY A 91 -2.72 8.11 -12.60
N GLY A 92 -2.30 9.04 -11.72
CA GLY A 92 -0.97 9.04 -11.13
C GLY A 92 -0.77 7.94 -10.09
N LEU A 93 0.51 7.63 -9.82
CA LEU A 93 0.95 6.61 -8.88
C LEU A 93 1.35 7.24 -7.55
N LEU A 94 0.76 6.77 -6.45
CA LEU A 94 1.16 7.11 -5.11
C LEU A 94 1.80 5.88 -4.46
N CYS A 95 3.07 6.01 -4.08
CA CYS A 95 3.80 5.01 -3.30
C CYS A 95 3.84 5.49 -1.85
N VAL A 96 3.43 4.65 -0.90
CA VAL A 96 3.36 5.02 0.52
C VAL A 96 4.02 3.96 1.36
N THR A 97 5.03 4.35 2.14
CA THR A 97 5.66 3.51 3.16
C THR A 97 5.22 3.94 4.56
N CYS A 98 4.94 2.98 5.44
CA CYS A 98 4.88 3.16 6.88
C CYS A 98 5.80 2.16 7.59
N THR A 99 6.48 2.59 8.66
CA THR A 99 7.33 1.75 9.51
C THR A 99 6.79 1.61 10.94
N ASP A 100 5.61 2.15 11.24
CA ASP A 100 5.01 2.15 12.58
C ASP A 100 4.21 0.88 12.90
N SER A 101 4.86 -0.29 12.75
CA SER A 101 4.26 -1.61 13.03
C SER A 101 3.63 -1.74 14.41
N ALA A 102 4.16 -1.07 15.43
CA ALA A 102 3.55 -1.08 16.77
C ALA A 102 2.13 -0.48 16.77
N VAL A 103 1.89 0.55 15.95
CA VAL A 103 0.57 1.19 15.82
C VAL A 103 -0.34 0.32 14.97
N LEU A 104 0.10 -0.06 13.77
CA LEU A 104 -0.70 -0.79 12.80
C LEU A 104 -1.02 -2.25 13.21
N CYS A 105 -0.22 -2.85 14.10
CA CYS A 105 -0.42 -4.22 14.60
C CYS A 105 -1.04 -4.29 16.02
N GLY A 106 -1.66 -3.20 16.48
CA GLY A 106 -2.55 -3.24 17.65
C GLY A 106 -1.92 -3.05 19.02
N ASN A 107 -0.70 -2.49 19.14
CA ASN A 107 -0.16 -2.08 20.45
C ASN A 107 -0.70 -0.70 20.90
N HIS A 108 -1.06 0.17 19.95
CA HIS A 108 -1.54 1.53 20.25
C HIS A 108 -2.83 1.82 19.46
N THR A 109 -3.97 1.41 20.01
CA THR A 109 -5.28 1.48 19.33
C THR A 109 -5.75 2.91 19.11
N ASP A 110 -5.54 3.77 20.10
CA ASP A 110 -5.81 5.21 20.06
C ASP A 110 -4.99 5.90 18.95
N VAL A 111 -3.70 5.58 18.87
CA VAL A 111 -2.78 6.10 17.84
C VAL A 111 -3.17 5.60 16.47
N CYS A 112 -3.58 4.33 16.37
CA CYS A 112 -4.04 3.74 15.12
C CYS A 112 -5.26 4.49 14.58
N TYR A 113 -6.23 4.78 15.45
CA TYR A 113 -7.47 5.43 15.04
C TYR A 113 -7.25 6.86 14.52
N TYR A 114 -6.54 7.72 15.25
CA TYR A 114 -6.37 9.11 14.78
C TYR A 114 -5.46 9.22 13.55
N ARG A 115 -4.55 8.26 13.32
CA ARG A 115 -3.67 8.26 12.13
C ARG A 115 -4.33 7.62 10.92
N TYR A 116 -5.01 6.50 11.09
CA TYR A 116 -5.46 5.66 9.98
C TYR A 116 -6.98 5.58 9.83
N GLY A 117 -7.75 6.12 10.78
CA GLY A 117 -9.22 6.10 10.76
C GLY A 117 -9.84 4.78 11.22
N GLY A 118 -9.03 3.80 11.63
CA GLY A 118 -9.49 2.50 12.10
C GLY A 118 -8.65 1.96 13.27
N THR A 119 -9.14 0.90 13.90
CA THR A 119 -8.49 0.23 15.02
C THR A 119 -7.97 -1.15 14.64
N ALA A 120 -6.80 -1.51 15.18
CA ALA A 120 -6.19 -2.82 14.97
C ALA A 120 -6.28 -3.67 16.25
N PRO A 121 -7.10 -4.74 16.30
CA PRO A 121 -6.95 -5.75 17.33
C PRO A 121 -5.64 -6.52 17.14
N LYS A 122 -5.12 -7.10 18.24
CA LYS A 122 -3.99 -8.02 18.15
C LYS A 122 -4.44 -9.32 17.49
N ALA A 123 -3.84 -9.63 16.35
CA ALA A 123 -4.20 -10.77 15.52
C ALA A 123 -2.97 -11.38 14.86
N LYS A 124 -3.06 -12.66 14.46
CA LYS A 124 -2.00 -13.32 13.67
C LYS A 124 -1.86 -12.73 12.26
N TYR A 125 -2.97 -12.22 11.70
CA TYR A 125 -3.04 -11.54 10.40
C TYR A 125 -2.76 -10.03 10.49
N CYS A 126 -2.10 -9.56 11.57
CA CYS A 126 -1.89 -8.13 11.81
C CYS A 126 -1.14 -7.42 10.68
N HIS A 127 -0.23 -8.11 10.00
CA HIS A 127 0.52 -7.56 8.86
C HIS A 127 -0.38 -7.23 7.67
N GLU A 128 -1.36 -8.07 7.38
CA GLU A 128 -2.34 -7.80 6.33
C GLU A 128 -3.32 -6.71 6.77
N LEU A 129 -3.78 -6.77 8.03
CA LEU A 129 -4.64 -5.73 8.59
C LEU A 129 -3.98 -4.35 8.55
N ALA A 130 -2.67 -4.27 8.78
CA ALA A 130 -1.89 -3.04 8.65
C ALA A 130 -2.00 -2.45 7.23
N LEU A 131 -1.83 -3.27 6.19
CA LEU A 131 -2.00 -2.85 4.80
C LEU A 131 -3.42 -2.38 4.53
N ARG A 132 -4.43 -3.08 5.06
CA ARG A 132 -5.84 -2.72 4.91
C ARG A 132 -6.19 -1.40 5.62
N LEU A 133 -5.56 -1.11 6.77
CA LEU A 133 -5.71 0.17 7.48
C LEU A 133 -5.02 1.32 6.72
N MET A 134 -3.84 1.08 6.15
CA MET A 134 -3.18 2.06 5.27
C MET A 134 -4.04 2.39 4.05
N LEU A 135 -4.56 1.37 3.35
CA LEU A 135 -5.44 1.56 2.19
C LEU A 135 -6.75 2.24 2.58
N HIS A 136 -7.31 1.95 3.76
CA HIS A 136 -8.48 2.65 4.28
C HIS A 136 -8.20 4.14 4.51
N ALA A 137 -7.06 4.48 5.12
CA ALA A 137 -6.68 5.87 5.34
C ALA A 137 -6.52 6.64 4.03
N ILE A 138 -5.84 6.04 3.04
CA ILE A 138 -5.63 6.65 1.72
C ILE A 138 -6.96 6.79 0.96
N SER A 139 -7.78 5.74 0.91
CA SER A 139 -9.07 5.76 0.21
C SER A 139 -10.05 6.76 0.82
N SER A 140 -10.09 6.86 2.14
CA SER A 140 -10.91 7.85 2.86
C SER A 140 -10.46 9.29 2.59
N ALA A 141 -9.14 9.53 2.53
CA ALA A 141 -8.60 10.84 2.15
C ALA A 141 -8.85 11.18 0.67
N ALA A 142 -8.79 10.19 -0.22
CA ALA A 142 -9.06 10.37 -1.65
C ALA A 142 -10.54 10.66 -1.91
N GLY A 143 -11.43 9.93 -1.24
CA GLY A 143 -12.89 10.06 -1.38
C GLY A 143 -13.41 11.46 -1.05
N ARG A 144 -12.81 12.13 -0.04
CA ARG A 144 -13.11 13.54 0.29
C ARG A 144 -12.87 14.51 -0.88
N ARG A 145 -12.06 14.11 -1.86
CA ARG A 145 -11.72 14.89 -3.07
C ARG A 145 -12.41 14.38 -4.33
N LYS A 146 -13.41 13.48 -4.20
CA LYS A 146 -14.08 12.81 -5.33
C LYS A 146 -13.11 11.99 -6.20
N ARG A 147 -12.08 11.42 -5.56
CA ARG A 147 -11.09 10.54 -6.18
C ARG A 147 -11.20 9.14 -5.57
N ALA A 148 -10.96 8.12 -6.37
CA ALA A 148 -10.89 6.74 -5.92
C ALA A 148 -9.45 6.24 -6.03
N ILE A 149 -9.14 5.17 -5.28
CA ILE A 149 -7.84 4.51 -5.37
C ILE A 149 -8.00 3.12 -5.97
N VAL A 150 -6.99 2.68 -6.71
CA VAL A 150 -6.83 1.32 -7.18
C VAL A 150 -5.52 0.78 -6.61
N PRO A 151 -5.56 -0.08 -5.58
CA PRO A 151 -4.37 -0.75 -5.06
C PRO A 151 -3.73 -1.61 -6.15
N LEU A 152 -2.47 -1.35 -6.48
CA LEU A 152 -1.71 -2.10 -7.48
C LEU A 152 -0.87 -3.20 -6.83
N LEU A 153 -0.24 -2.88 -5.69
CA LEU A 153 0.64 -3.79 -4.96
C LEU A 153 0.72 -3.33 -3.49
N SER A 154 0.56 -4.26 -2.55
CA SER A 154 0.64 -4.01 -1.11
C SER A 154 1.61 -4.99 -0.46
N LEU A 155 2.62 -4.54 0.27
CA LEU A 155 3.73 -5.37 0.72
C LEU A 155 3.97 -5.17 2.21
N SER A 156 4.07 -6.27 2.95
CA SER A 156 4.62 -6.30 4.32
C SER A 156 6.01 -6.92 4.24
N ILE A 157 7.06 -6.14 4.49
CA ILE A 157 8.46 -6.58 4.38
C ILE A 157 9.20 -6.24 5.66
N ASP A 158 9.54 -7.28 6.42
CA ASP A 158 10.24 -7.20 7.71
C ASP A 158 9.60 -6.20 8.68
N PHE A 159 10.08 -4.96 8.68
CA PHE A 159 9.71 -3.90 9.61
C PHE A 159 8.89 -2.76 8.98
N TYR A 160 8.55 -2.84 7.69
CA TYR A 160 7.78 -1.80 7.01
C TYR A 160 6.66 -2.36 6.13
N TYR A 161 5.67 -1.50 5.91
CA TYR A 161 4.55 -1.73 5.02
C TYR A 161 4.64 -0.74 3.86
N ARG A 162 4.41 -1.22 2.64
CA ARG A 162 4.47 -0.39 1.44
C ARG A 162 3.30 -0.68 0.53
N VAL A 163 2.56 0.35 0.15
CA VAL A 163 1.45 0.26 -0.80
C VAL A 163 1.73 1.12 -2.03
N PHE A 164 1.35 0.61 -3.19
CA PHE A 164 1.39 1.29 -4.47
C PHE A 164 -0.05 1.42 -4.94
N VAL A 165 -0.54 2.65 -5.05
CA VAL A 165 -1.94 2.93 -5.39
C VAL A 165 -2.01 3.86 -6.59
N ARG A 166 -2.86 3.54 -7.56
CA ARG A 166 -3.23 4.47 -8.63
C ARG A 166 -4.38 5.33 -8.16
N VAL A 167 -4.27 6.65 -8.33
CA VAL A 167 -5.33 7.60 -7.93
C VAL A 167 -6.08 8.06 -9.17
N ILE A 168 -7.40 7.89 -9.18
CA ILE A 168 -8.26 8.22 -10.32
C ILE A 168 -9.37 9.20 -9.93
N ASP A 169 -9.67 10.13 -10.84
CA ASP A 169 -10.77 11.07 -10.70
C ASP A 169 -12.05 10.38 -11.14
N SER A 170 -12.71 9.73 -10.18
CA SER A 170 -13.92 8.97 -10.42
C SER A 170 -14.92 9.18 -9.29
N PRO A 171 -15.75 10.25 -9.36
CA PRO A 171 -16.84 10.46 -8.41
C PRO A 171 -17.80 9.27 -8.36
N LYS A 172 -17.91 8.52 -9.46
CA LYS A 172 -18.68 7.28 -9.56
C LYS A 172 -18.11 6.20 -8.65
N ASP A 173 -16.80 5.95 -8.73
CA ASP A 173 -16.16 4.89 -7.93
C ASP A 173 -16.03 5.28 -6.46
N CYS A 174 -16.04 6.58 -6.12
CA CYS A 174 -16.19 7.01 -4.72
C CYS A 174 -17.49 6.50 -4.07
N GLY A 175 -18.53 6.23 -4.87
CA GLY A 175 -19.77 5.61 -4.38
C GLY A 175 -19.54 4.20 -3.80
N ASN A 176 -18.46 3.52 -4.21
CA ASN A 176 -18.12 2.18 -3.73
C ASN A 176 -17.32 2.21 -2.41
N LEU A 177 -16.84 3.37 -1.95
CA LEU A 177 -15.91 3.44 -0.82
C LEU A 177 -16.47 2.77 0.45
N ALA A 178 -17.76 2.94 0.73
CA ALA A 178 -18.43 2.30 1.86
C ALA A 178 -18.58 0.79 1.68
N ALA A 179 -18.66 0.32 0.42
CA ALA A 179 -18.70 -1.10 0.10
C ALA A 179 -17.32 -1.77 0.22
N ASP A 180 -16.25 -1.03 -0.09
CA ASP A 180 -14.85 -1.46 0.00
C ASP A 180 -14.25 -1.23 1.40
N THR A 181 -15.08 -0.84 2.37
CA THR A 181 -14.69 -0.63 3.77
C THR A 181 -15.53 -1.54 4.67
N SER A 182 -14.87 -2.25 5.58
CA SER A 182 -15.57 -3.11 6.55
C SER A 182 -15.10 -2.89 7.98
N LEU A 183 -15.98 -3.22 8.92
CA LEU A 183 -15.60 -3.51 10.30
C LEU A 183 -15.02 -4.92 10.38
N LEU A 184 -14.12 -5.13 11.33
CA LEU A 184 -13.57 -6.44 11.66
C LEU A 184 -14.19 -6.93 12.96
N LEU A 185 -14.77 -8.12 12.96
CA LEU A 185 -15.15 -8.83 14.18
C LEU A 185 -14.13 -9.93 14.42
N GLN A 186 -13.57 -10.02 15.63
CA GLN A 186 -12.58 -11.03 15.98
C GLN A 186 -12.95 -11.70 17.30
N CYS A 187 -12.91 -13.03 17.34
CA CYS A 187 -13.04 -13.76 18.59
C CYS A 187 -11.77 -13.63 19.44
N VAL A 188 -11.93 -13.45 20.75
CA VAL A 188 -10.78 -13.42 21.69
C VAL A 188 -10.37 -14.81 22.17
N ASN A 189 -11.18 -15.84 21.91
CA ASN A 189 -10.97 -17.22 22.38
C ASN A 189 -10.50 -18.18 21.29
N CYS A 190 -10.87 -17.94 20.02
CA CYS A 190 -10.48 -18.77 18.88
C CYS A 190 -10.08 -17.87 17.69
N GLU A 191 -9.69 -18.47 16.57
CA GLU A 191 -9.17 -17.74 15.39
C GLU A 191 -10.26 -17.20 14.46
N TRP A 192 -11.53 -17.38 14.83
CA TRP A 192 -12.65 -16.86 14.05
C TRP A 192 -12.60 -15.33 13.98
N HIS A 193 -12.69 -14.83 12.76
CA HIS A 193 -12.86 -13.42 12.46
C HIS A 193 -13.70 -13.25 11.19
N GLU A 194 -14.34 -12.09 11.05
CA GLU A 194 -15.20 -11.77 9.92
C GLU A 194 -15.09 -10.29 9.57
N LEU A 195 -15.05 -10.00 8.27
CA LEU A 195 -15.21 -8.65 7.77
C LEU A 195 -16.69 -8.38 7.50
N SER A 196 -17.22 -7.30 8.09
CA SER A 196 -18.58 -6.84 7.90
C SER A 196 -18.58 -5.52 7.10
N PRO A 197 -18.86 -5.55 5.78
CA PRO A 197 -18.90 -4.36 4.94
C PRO A 197 -19.86 -3.29 5.48
N LEU A 198 -19.52 -2.01 5.31
CA LEU A 198 -20.37 -0.90 5.75
C LEU A 198 -21.55 -0.65 4.80
N ALA A 199 -21.42 -1.07 3.55
CA ALA A 199 -22.46 -0.97 2.54
C ALA A 199 -22.45 -2.17 1.60
N GLN A 200 -23.48 -2.26 0.76
CA GLN A 200 -23.65 -3.36 -0.18
C GLN A 200 -22.42 -3.49 -1.10
N PRO A 201 -21.74 -4.66 -1.12
CA PRO A 201 -20.63 -4.90 -2.04
C PRO A 201 -21.12 -4.90 -3.49
N LYS A 202 -20.18 -4.63 -4.40
CA LYS A 202 -20.43 -4.72 -5.84
C LYS A 202 -20.86 -6.15 -6.19
N SER A 203 -22.08 -6.29 -6.72
CA SER A 203 -22.63 -7.58 -7.14
C SER A 203 -22.51 -7.74 -8.64
N GLU A 204 -21.78 -8.76 -9.08
CA GLU A 204 -21.79 -9.17 -10.50
C GLU A 204 -23.12 -9.85 -10.89
N LYS A 205 -23.80 -10.45 -9.91
CA LYS A 205 -25.03 -11.23 -10.11
C LYS A 205 -26.26 -10.35 -10.30
N ASN A 206 -26.26 -9.12 -9.77
CA ASN A 206 -27.41 -8.22 -9.87
C ASN A 206 -26.97 -6.79 -10.19
N ALA A 207 -27.01 -6.44 -11.48
CA ALA A 207 -26.62 -5.13 -11.99
C ALA A 207 -27.47 -3.96 -11.43
N ASN A 208 -28.67 -4.25 -10.92
CA ASN A 208 -29.54 -3.24 -10.31
C ASN A 208 -29.14 -2.92 -8.86
N LEU A 209 -28.33 -3.77 -8.24
CA LEU A 209 -27.85 -3.60 -6.89
C LEU A 209 -26.69 -2.60 -6.89
N LYS A 210 -26.99 -1.35 -6.55
CA LYS A 210 -25.98 -0.29 -6.53
C LYS A 210 -25.01 -0.54 -5.36
N PRO A 211 -23.69 -0.68 -5.62
CA PRO A 211 -22.72 -0.71 -4.53
C PRO A 211 -22.78 0.57 -3.71
N GLY A 212 -22.44 0.48 -2.42
CA GLY A 212 -22.45 1.63 -1.53
C GLY A 212 -23.81 2.00 -0.94
N THR A 213 -24.88 1.29 -1.29
CA THR A 213 -26.18 1.43 -0.61
C THR A 213 -26.16 0.77 0.77
N LEU A 214 -26.84 1.35 1.75
CA LEU A 214 -26.92 0.79 3.10
C LEU A 214 -27.44 -0.66 3.08
N LEU A 215 -26.76 -1.51 3.84
CA LEU A 215 -27.15 -2.89 4.16
C LEU A 215 -28.40 -2.86 5.05
N GLY A 216 -29.59 -2.64 4.48
CA GLY A 216 -30.76 -2.45 5.32
C GLY A 216 -32.10 -2.13 4.68
N GLN A 217 -32.17 -1.79 3.39
CA GLN A 217 -33.51 -1.65 2.77
C GLN A 217 -34.18 -3.01 2.54
N HIS A 218 -33.43 -4.12 2.43
CA HIS A 218 -33.97 -5.47 2.21
C HIS A 218 -33.20 -6.66 2.86
N GLY A 219 -32.33 -6.44 3.87
CA GLY A 219 -31.70 -7.56 4.60
C GLY A 219 -30.24 -7.35 5.05
N GLY A 220 -30.01 -6.47 6.02
CA GLY A 220 -28.73 -6.44 6.74
C GLY A 220 -28.73 -7.48 7.87
N THR A 221 -27.70 -8.33 7.94
CA THR A 221 -27.49 -9.23 9.08
C THR A 221 -26.86 -8.44 10.22
N THR A 222 -27.54 -8.34 11.37
CA THR A 222 -26.94 -7.81 12.59
C THR A 222 -25.66 -8.60 12.92
N PRO A 223 -24.53 -7.94 13.24
CA PRO A 223 -23.33 -8.62 13.71
C PRO A 223 -23.65 -9.62 14.83
N PRO A 224 -23.09 -10.83 14.82
CA PRO A 224 -23.36 -11.80 15.87
C PRO A 224 -22.89 -11.24 17.23
N ALA A 225 -23.69 -11.45 18.28
CA ALA A 225 -23.33 -10.98 19.63
C ALA A 225 -22.18 -11.79 20.26
N THR A 226 -21.99 -13.04 19.82
CA THR A 226 -20.94 -13.96 20.27
C THR A 226 -20.33 -14.71 19.10
N CYS A 227 -19.14 -15.26 19.28
CA CYS A 227 -18.48 -16.03 18.23
C CYS A 227 -19.37 -17.19 17.76
N PRO A 228 -19.62 -17.35 16.45
CA PRO A 228 -20.48 -18.42 15.96
C PRO A 228 -19.89 -19.81 16.24
N VAL A 229 -18.56 -19.93 16.29
CA VAL A 229 -17.81 -21.17 16.50
C VAL A 229 -17.77 -21.56 17.98
N CYS A 230 -17.11 -20.77 18.83
CA CYS A 230 -16.83 -21.16 20.22
C CYS A 230 -17.72 -20.46 21.26
N LYS A 231 -18.67 -19.62 20.83
CA LYS A 231 -19.52 -18.76 21.68
C LYS A 231 -18.75 -17.78 22.57
N GLY A 232 -17.45 -17.62 22.35
CA GLY A 232 -16.60 -16.66 23.05
C GLY A 232 -16.93 -15.20 22.70
N ARG A 233 -16.35 -14.29 23.48
CA ARG A 233 -16.51 -12.84 23.28
C ARG A 233 -15.89 -12.39 21.96
N LEU A 234 -16.53 -11.42 21.30
CA LEU A 234 -16.02 -10.76 20.12
C LEU A 234 -15.47 -9.37 20.47
N VAL A 235 -14.41 -8.97 19.79
CA VAL A 235 -13.90 -7.59 19.76
C VAL A 235 -14.08 -7.03 18.35
N MET A 236 -14.23 -5.71 18.28
CA MET A 236 -14.40 -4.99 17.02
C MET A 236 -13.11 -4.25 16.67
N GLY A 237 -12.73 -4.33 15.40
CA GLY A 237 -11.65 -3.59 14.77
C GLY A 237 -12.12 -2.87 13.52
N GLY A 238 -11.19 -2.18 12.85
CA GLY A 238 -11.46 -1.37 11.68
C GLY A 238 -12.03 0.02 12.02
N PRO A 239 -12.67 0.70 11.06
CA PRO A 239 -12.85 0.28 9.67
C PRO A 239 -11.52 0.03 8.93
N CYS A 240 -11.52 -0.92 8.00
CA CYS A 240 -10.36 -1.24 7.15
C CYS A 240 -10.79 -1.55 5.71
N TRP A 241 -9.84 -1.50 4.79
CA TRP A 241 -10.06 -1.78 3.37
C TRP A 241 -10.34 -3.27 3.14
N THR A 242 -11.41 -3.57 2.42
CA THR A 242 -11.85 -4.94 2.12
C THR A 242 -11.89 -5.29 0.65
N GLY A 243 -11.61 -4.31 -0.22
CA GLY A 243 -11.30 -4.57 -1.61
C GLY A 243 -9.97 -5.32 -1.81
N PRO A 244 -9.59 -5.56 -3.08
CA PRO A 244 -8.32 -6.20 -3.43
C PRO A 244 -7.11 -5.44 -2.88
N LEU A 245 -6.08 -6.16 -2.45
CA LEU A 245 -4.80 -5.60 -2.01
C LEU A 245 -3.83 -5.34 -3.18
N HIS A 246 -4.05 -6.01 -4.31
CA HIS A 246 -3.19 -5.98 -5.47
C HIS A 246 -4.02 -6.01 -6.75
N ASP A 247 -3.43 -5.52 -7.84
CA ASP A 247 -3.97 -5.69 -9.18
C ASP A 247 -3.21 -6.84 -9.87
N ALA A 248 -3.94 -7.88 -10.28
CA ALA A 248 -3.32 -9.08 -10.82
C ALA A 248 -2.56 -8.82 -12.12
N SER A 249 -3.11 -7.98 -13.00
CA SER A 249 -2.47 -7.63 -14.26
C SER A 249 -1.15 -6.86 -14.04
N PHE A 250 -1.14 -5.97 -13.04
CA PHE A 250 0.03 -5.23 -12.63
C PHE A 250 1.11 -6.13 -12.04
N VAL A 251 0.75 -7.05 -11.13
CA VAL A 251 1.71 -7.99 -10.54
C VAL A 251 2.33 -8.89 -11.61
N SER A 252 1.53 -9.41 -12.55
CA SER A 252 2.05 -10.20 -13.67
C SER A 252 3.00 -9.39 -14.56
N ALA A 253 2.67 -8.13 -14.87
CA ALA A 253 3.55 -7.26 -15.63
C ALA A 253 4.88 -6.97 -14.91
N MET A 254 4.84 -6.75 -13.59
CA MET A 254 6.04 -6.56 -12.78
C MET A 254 6.90 -7.83 -12.72
N LEU A 255 6.28 -9.00 -12.66
CA LEU A 255 7.00 -10.28 -12.76
C LEU A 255 7.75 -10.39 -14.09
N THR A 256 7.09 -10.14 -15.21
CA THR A 256 7.72 -10.17 -16.54
C THR A 256 8.88 -9.19 -16.64
N GLU A 257 8.67 -7.92 -16.23
CA GLU A 257 9.75 -6.91 -16.24
C GLU A 257 10.93 -7.33 -15.34
N SER A 258 10.66 -7.92 -14.18
CA SER A 258 11.70 -8.43 -13.27
C SER A 258 12.47 -9.63 -13.82
N SER A 259 11.81 -10.46 -14.63
CA SER A 259 12.42 -11.61 -15.31
C SER A 259 13.28 -11.17 -16.49
N ASP A 260 12.86 -10.16 -17.26
CA ASP A 260 13.65 -9.63 -18.38
C ASP A 260 14.91 -8.88 -17.88
N ALA A 261 14.86 -8.33 -16.66
CA ALA A 261 16.02 -7.76 -15.99
C ALA A 261 17.13 -8.79 -15.66
N GLN A 262 16.88 -10.11 -15.79
CA GLN A 262 17.87 -11.18 -15.57
C GLN A 262 19.09 -11.09 -16.53
N HIS A 263 18.99 -10.35 -17.63
CA HIS A 263 20.13 -10.10 -18.54
C HIS A 263 20.99 -8.88 -18.17
N LYS A 264 20.68 -8.16 -17.08
CA LYS A 264 21.58 -7.14 -16.50
C LYS A 264 22.32 -7.72 -15.30
N THR A 265 23.13 -8.74 -15.56
CA THR A 265 24.10 -9.31 -14.62
C THR A 265 25.29 -8.38 -14.41
N GLU A 266 25.07 -7.22 -13.81
CA GLU A 266 26.13 -6.57 -13.05
C GLU A 266 25.66 -6.50 -11.61
N LYS A 267 26.35 -7.25 -10.74
CA LYS A 267 26.24 -7.04 -9.29
C LYS A 267 26.45 -5.56 -9.05
N TYR A 268 25.42 -4.83 -8.64
CA TYR A 268 25.57 -3.44 -8.23
C TYR A 268 26.58 -3.38 -7.07
N PRO A 269 27.74 -2.72 -7.25
CA PRO A 269 28.74 -2.61 -6.20
C PRO A 269 28.11 -1.90 -4.99
N GLY A 270 28.17 -2.51 -3.80
CA GLY A 270 27.74 -1.87 -2.55
C GLY A 270 26.41 -2.34 -1.96
N ILE A 271 25.66 -3.23 -2.61
CA ILE A 271 24.50 -3.90 -1.99
C ILE A 271 24.97 -5.18 -1.29
N THR A 272 25.06 -5.17 0.03
CA THR A 272 25.46 -6.32 0.87
C THR A 272 24.32 -7.28 1.20
N ALA A 273 23.07 -6.89 0.93
CA ALA A 273 21.87 -7.66 1.26
C ALA A 273 21.24 -8.36 0.03
N TRP A 274 22.06 -8.98 -0.83
CA TRP A 274 21.53 -9.98 -1.76
C TRP A 274 21.48 -11.32 -1.04
N LYS A 275 20.30 -11.72 -0.55
CA LYS A 275 20.12 -13.13 -0.18
C LYS A 275 19.94 -13.92 -1.47
N LYS A 276 21.03 -14.51 -1.97
CA LYS A 276 20.96 -15.53 -3.03
C LYS A 276 20.14 -16.70 -2.46
N VAL A 277 18.92 -16.88 -2.96
CA VAL A 277 18.13 -18.08 -2.64
C VAL A 277 18.32 -19.04 -3.80
N GLU A 278 18.97 -20.17 -3.54
CA GLU A 278 19.07 -21.28 -4.48
C GLU A 278 17.81 -22.14 -4.34
N LEU A 279 16.88 -22.00 -5.27
CA LEU A 279 15.78 -22.95 -5.40
C LEU A 279 16.28 -24.12 -6.28
N GLN A 280 16.26 -25.33 -5.73
CA GLN A 280 16.50 -26.54 -6.50
C GLN A 280 15.28 -26.77 -7.39
N ASN A 281 15.45 -26.67 -8.71
CA ASN A 281 14.43 -27.12 -9.64
C ASN A 281 14.47 -28.66 -9.70
N ASN A 282 13.32 -29.30 -9.94
CA ASN A 282 13.16 -30.76 -10.10
C ASN A 282 13.98 -31.39 -11.26
N LEU A 283 14.82 -30.60 -11.93
CA LEU A 283 15.69 -30.95 -13.05
C LEU A 283 17.19 -30.74 -12.73
N GLY A 284 17.56 -30.52 -11.46
CA GLY A 284 18.97 -30.52 -11.01
C GLY A 284 19.81 -29.29 -11.37
N GLY A 285 19.19 -28.22 -11.89
CA GLY A 285 19.86 -26.93 -12.13
C GLY A 285 19.53 -25.89 -11.05
N SER A 286 20.54 -25.14 -10.58
CA SER A 286 20.37 -24.00 -9.69
C SER A 286 20.30 -22.70 -10.50
N LEU A 287 19.14 -22.04 -10.52
CA LEU A 287 18.97 -20.71 -11.09
C LEU A 287 18.99 -19.66 -9.95
N PRO A 288 19.74 -18.56 -10.07
CA PRO A 288 19.71 -17.51 -9.07
C PRO A 288 18.35 -16.81 -9.09
N VAL A 289 17.57 -16.93 -8.01
CA VAL A 289 16.32 -16.20 -7.84
C VAL A 289 16.59 -14.92 -7.05
N TYR A 290 16.21 -13.77 -7.62
CA TYR A 290 16.36 -12.46 -6.98
C TYR A 290 15.24 -12.24 -5.94
N GLN A 291 15.54 -11.57 -4.83
CA GLN A 291 14.59 -11.35 -3.72
C GLN A 291 13.30 -10.64 -4.15
N VAL A 292 13.38 -9.67 -5.07
CA VAL A 292 12.20 -8.97 -5.62
C VAL A 292 11.36 -9.91 -6.49
N HIS A 293 12.00 -10.75 -7.32
CA HIS A 293 11.30 -11.73 -8.12
C HIS A 293 10.58 -12.76 -7.23
N GLY A 294 11.26 -13.28 -6.19
CA GLY A 294 10.66 -14.17 -5.21
C GLY A 294 9.46 -13.54 -4.48
N LEU A 295 9.56 -12.26 -4.11
CA LEU A 295 8.46 -11.52 -3.50
C LEU A 295 7.26 -11.37 -4.44
N LEU A 296 7.50 -10.96 -5.69
CA LEU A 296 6.45 -10.81 -6.69
C LEU A 296 5.79 -12.16 -7.03
N THR A 297 6.55 -13.25 -6.99
CA THR A 297 6.02 -14.61 -7.18
C THR A 297 5.17 -15.03 -6.00
N ALA A 298 5.57 -14.71 -4.76
CA ALA A 298 4.73 -14.97 -3.60
C ALA A 298 3.40 -14.20 -3.69
N VAL A 299 3.45 -12.91 -4.05
CA VAL A 299 2.24 -12.10 -4.26
C VAL A 299 1.36 -12.66 -5.38
N SER A 300 1.95 -13.13 -6.49
CA SER A 300 1.15 -13.70 -7.58
C SER A 300 0.43 -14.99 -7.20
N MET A 301 0.99 -15.75 -6.25
CA MET A 301 0.35 -16.94 -5.69
C MET A 301 -0.79 -16.59 -4.70
N GLU A 302 -0.81 -15.40 -4.10
CA GLU A 302 -1.87 -14.96 -3.18
C GLU A 302 -3.11 -14.41 -3.90
N LEU A 303 -2.94 -13.88 -5.11
CA LEU A 303 -4.00 -13.30 -5.94
C LEU A 303 -5.21 -14.19 -6.33
N PRO A 304 -5.13 -15.54 -6.41
CA PRO A 304 -6.30 -16.36 -6.67
C PRO A 304 -7.18 -16.46 -5.41
N GLY A 305 -8.09 -15.48 -5.24
CA GLY A 305 -9.24 -15.59 -4.33
C GLY A 305 -8.95 -15.66 -2.83
N SER A 306 -7.73 -15.33 -2.37
CA SER A 306 -7.34 -15.51 -0.97
C SER A 306 -8.00 -14.47 -0.04
N PRO A 307 -8.83 -14.87 0.93
CA PRO A 307 -9.31 -13.99 2.00
C PRO A 307 -8.16 -13.63 2.96
N LEU A 308 -8.46 -12.75 3.93
CA LEU A 308 -7.60 -12.47 5.09
C LEU A 308 -7.16 -13.77 5.74
N PHE A 309 -5.93 -14.20 5.45
CA PHE A 309 -5.37 -15.48 5.87
C PHE A 309 -6.11 -16.74 5.34
N TYR A 310 -5.33 -17.79 5.06
CA TYR A 310 -5.82 -19.12 4.69
C TYR A 310 -7.02 -19.51 5.55
N THR A 311 -8.19 -19.65 4.93
CA THR A 311 -9.30 -20.39 5.55
C THR A 311 -8.73 -21.74 5.95
N LEU A 312 -8.78 -22.07 7.24
CA LEU A 312 -8.46 -23.42 7.69
C LEU A 312 -9.42 -24.35 6.95
N ASP A 313 -8.91 -25.12 6.00
CA ASP A 313 -9.65 -26.21 5.38
C ASP A 313 -10.08 -27.17 6.49
N GLY A 314 -11.38 -27.23 6.79
CA GLY A 314 -11.91 -28.10 7.84
C GLY A 314 -13.08 -27.55 8.68
N LEU A 315 -13.85 -26.58 8.18
CA LEU A 315 -15.18 -26.24 8.69
C LEU A 315 -16.19 -26.20 7.54
#